data_AF-A0A8S3FTY0-F1
#
_entry.id   AF-A0A8S3FTY0-F1
#
_cell.length_a   1.000
_cell.length_b   1.000
_cell.length_c   1.000
_cell.angle_alpha   90.00
_cell.angle_beta   90.00
_cell.angle_gamma   90.00
#
_symmetry.space_group_name_H-M   'P 1'
#
loop_
_entity.id
_entity.type
_entity.pdbx_description
1 polymer ?
#
loop_
_entity_poly.entity_id
_entity_poly.type
_entity_poly.pdbx_seq_one_letter_code
_entity_poly.pdbx_strand_id
1 'polypeptide(L)'
;MFVPFVLSIHSTPSRFTEEKNNFSIEKLSQTDRQYQEAKSVLFFSISFFHALDELEKHGLQSVYNFFKKKLTEDKKNNILHATFRNNTELNEIYIELQNLFDLSQVTTEQRCKTSLQIAHPKLSKLRECVVEHFQTFERTKTKPTDQTRVIIFSEKRDSVREITELLEQDRPLIKPMAFIGQATSHATGQGINQKLQKKVVTDFRAGGYNVLIATSIGEEGLDIGSVDLIICFDALKSPIRLVQRMGRTGRARQGRIVLLMTEGKEERTYVEGEMQQKRIFKLIVDGARMLE
;
A
#
# COMPACT_ATOMS: atom_id res chain seq x y z
N MET A 1 22.29 2.48 13.18
CA MET A 1 23.05 1.45 13.91
C MET A 1 24.27 2.15 14.49
N PHE A 2 24.26 2.43 15.79
CA PHE A 2 25.41 3.06 16.45
C PHE A 2 26.51 2.02 16.58
N VAL A 3 27.68 2.30 16.01
CA VAL A 3 28.89 1.49 16.21
C VAL A 3 29.50 1.95 17.54
N PRO A 4 29.57 1.12 18.59
CA PRO A 4 30.28 1.51 19.80
C PRO A 4 31.78 1.51 19.51
N PHE A 5 32.44 2.64 19.77
CA PHE A 5 33.89 2.80 19.65
C PHE A 5 34.51 2.81 21.04
N VAL A 6 35.62 2.11 21.21
CA VAL A 6 36.51 2.27 22.37
C VAL A 6 37.80 2.89 21.84
N LEU A 7 38.09 4.12 22.28
CA LEU A 7 39.35 4.80 22.00
C LEU A 7 40.25 4.62 23.22
N SER A 8 41.37 3.90 23.06
CA SER A 8 42.37 3.76 24.12
C SER A 8 43.61 4.57 23.74
N ILE A 9 43.89 5.65 24.47
CA ILE A 9 45.01 6.57 24.20
C ILE A 9 46.15 6.23 25.16
N HIS A 10 47.29 5.81 24.63
CA HIS A 10 48.52 5.63 25.41
C HIS A 10 49.51 6.74 25.06
N SER A 11 49.99 7.49 26.05
CA SER A 11 50.93 8.59 25.85
C SER A 11 52.38 8.11 25.99
N THR A 12 53.15 8.10 24.90
CA THR A 12 54.62 8.21 24.95
C THR A 12 55.13 9.19 23.88
N PRO A 13 56.29 9.85 24.09
CA PRO A 13 56.54 11.21 23.59
C PRO A 13 56.89 11.37 22.10
N SER A 14 56.71 10.38 21.22
CA SER A 14 57.20 10.54 19.84
C SER A 14 56.51 9.78 18.70
N ARG A 15 55.48 8.95 18.94
CA ARG A 15 54.68 8.34 17.85
C ARG A 15 53.26 8.03 18.33
N PHE A 16 52.25 8.54 17.62
CA PHE A 16 50.87 8.08 17.76
C PHE A 16 50.74 6.73 17.03
N THR A 17 50.49 5.65 17.77
CA THR A 17 50.06 4.38 17.18
C THR A 17 48.54 4.25 17.38
N GLU A 18 47.80 4.34 16.27
CA GLU A 18 46.35 4.18 16.24
C GLU A 18 46.04 2.69 16.01
N GLU A 19 45.62 1.96 17.06
CA GLU A 19 45.15 0.58 16.92
C GLU A 19 43.64 0.58 16.63
N LYS A 20 43.26 0.42 15.36
CA LYS A 20 41.86 0.31 14.95
C LYS A 20 41.35 -1.11 15.13
N ASN A 21 40.78 -1.39 16.30
CA ASN A 21 40.00 -2.62 16.50
C ASN A 21 38.60 -2.47 15.88
N ASN A 22 38.44 -2.96 14.64
CA ASN A 22 37.15 -3.05 13.97
C ASN A 22 36.31 -4.19 14.58
N PHE A 23 35.52 -3.89 15.61
CA PHE A 23 34.41 -4.75 16.05
C PHE A 23 33.27 -4.68 15.04
N SER A 24 33.45 -5.27 13.86
CA SER A 24 32.39 -5.40 12.87
C SER A 24 31.47 -6.55 13.28
N ILE A 25 30.24 -6.24 13.71
CA ILE A 25 29.17 -7.25 13.89
C ILE A 25 29.00 -8.09 12.61
N GLU A 26 29.32 -7.55 11.43
CA GLU A 26 29.32 -8.29 10.17
C GLU A 26 30.28 -9.50 10.16
N LYS A 27 31.44 -9.41 10.81
CA LYS A 27 32.43 -10.50 10.88
C LYS A 27 32.01 -11.62 11.83
N LEU A 28 31.47 -11.26 13.00
CA LEU A 28 30.82 -12.20 13.93
C LEU A 28 29.57 -12.82 13.32
N SER A 29 28.81 -12.01 12.58
CA SER A 29 27.59 -12.43 11.91
C SER A 29 27.84 -13.56 10.92
N GLN A 30 28.87 -13.51 10.08
CA GLN A 30 29.00 -14.47 8.97
C GLN A 30 29.57 -15.84 9.39
N THR A 31 30.25 -15.93 10.53
CA THR A 31 31.00 -17.14 10.93
C THR A 31 30.34 -17.94 12.05
N ASP A 32 29.48 -17.32 12.88
CA ASP A 32 28.80 -17.99 13.99
C ASP A 32 27.45 -18.60 13.55
N ARG A 33 27.37 -19.94 13.65
CA ARG A 33 26.16 -20.71 13.33
C ARG A 33 24.98 -20.35 14.22
N GLN A 34 25.18 -20.19 15.53
CA GLN A 34 24.11 -19.87 16.47
C GLN A 34 23.56 -18.47 16.20
N TYR A 35 24.45 -17.53 15.86
CA TYR A 35 24.05 -16.18 15.47
C TYR A 35 23.19 -16.18 14.19
N GLN A 36 23.58 -16.96 13.17
CA GLN A 36 22.81 -17.08 11.93
C GLN A 36 21.44 -17.75 12.14
N GLU A 37 21.37 -18.77 12.99
CA GLU A 37 20.11 -19.41 13.39
C GLU A 37 19.20 -18.40 14.12
N ALA A 38 19.72 -17.65 15.09
CA ALA A 38 18.96 -16.62 15.80
C ALA A 38 18.47 -15.50 14.86
N LYS A 39 19.34 -15.02 13.96
CA LYS A 39 18.99 -14.03 12.93
C LYS A 39 17.88 -14.54 12.00
N SER A 40 17.90 -15.84 11.68
CA SER A 40 16.86 -16.48 10.88
C SER A 40 15.50 -16.42 11.54
N VAL A 41 15.43 -16.86 12.81
CA VAL A 41 14.18 -16.84 13.57
C VAL A 41 13.63 -15.42 13.69
N LEU A 42 14.46 -14.43 14.02
CA LEU A 42 14.01 -13.04 14.14
C LEU A 42 13.50 -12.45 12.81
N PHE A 43 14.22 -12.68 11.71
CA PHE A 43 13.79 -12.20 10.39
C PHE A 43 12.48 -12.86 9.93
N PHE A 44 12.32 -14.13 10.27
CA PHE A 44 11.10 -14.89 10.05
C PHE A 44 9.93 -14.31 10.87
N SER A 45 10.10 -14.10 12.18
CA SER A 45 9.08 -13.49 13.04
C SER A 45 8.66 -12.10 12.55
N ILE A 46 9.62 -11.26 12.13
CA ILE A 46 9.32 -9.94 11.54
C ILE A 46 8.51 -10.07 10.26
N SER A 47 8.84 -11.06 9.42
CA SER A 47 8.11 -11.29 8.16
C SER A 47 6.66 -11.73 8.42
N PHE A 48 6.41 -12.56 9.44
CA PHE A 48 5.06 -12.97 9.83
C PHE A 48 4.27 -11.86 10.50
N PHE A 49 4.92 -11.04 11.34
CA PHE A 49 4.28 -9.86 11.90
C PHE A 49 3.84 -8.88 10.80
N HIS A 50 4.67 -8.69 9.77
CA HIS A 50 4.29 -7.92 8.61
C HIS A 50 3.14 -8.59 7.84
N ALA A 51 3.20 -9.91 7.59
CA ALA A 51 2.14 -10.64 6.91
C ALA A 51 0.79 -10.58 7.67
N LEU A 52 0.80 -10.53 9.00
CA LEU A 52 -0.39 -10.32 9.80
C LEU A 52 -1.00 -8.93 9.54
N ASP A 53 -0.17 -7.87 9.53
CA ASP A 53 -0.62 -6.51 9.20
C ASP A 53 -1.19 -6.43 7.77
N GLU A 54 -0.63 -7.20 6.84
CA GLU A 54 -1.16 -7.34 5.47
C GLU A 54 -2.51 -8.02 5.42
N LEU A 55 -2.66 -9.12 6.17
CA LEU A 55 -3.89 -9.88 6.25
C LEU A 55 -5.04 -9.01 6.75
N GLU A 56 -4.79 -8.25 7.82
CA GLU A 56 -5.77 -7.37 8.47
C GLU A 56 -6.20 -6.18 7.60
N LYS A 57 -5.35 -5.72 6.66
CA LYS A 57 -5.63 -4.52 5.86
C LYS A 57 -6.09 -4.83 4.44
N HIS A 58 -5.54 -5.90 3.86
CA HIS A 58 -5.64 -6.20 2.43
C HIS A 58 -6.06 -7.66 2.15
N GLY A 59 -6.08 -8.53 3.15
CA GLY A 59 -6.53 -9.91 3.02
C GLY A 59 -5.48 -10.89 2.50
N LEU A 60 -5.92 -12.13 2.27
CA LEU A 60 -5.07 -13.28 1.99
C LEU A 60 -4.26 -13.15 0.68
N GLN A 61 -4.82 -12.48 -0.34
CA GLN A 61 -4.10 -12.26 -1.60
C GLN A 61 -2.84 -11.40 -1.41
N SER A 62 -2.91 -10.38 -0.55
CA SER A 62 -1.74 -9.56 -0.20
C SER A 62 -0.66 -10.38 0.52
N VAL A 63 -1.08 -11.27 1.43
CA VAL A 63 -0.18 -12.19 2.15
C VAL A 63 0.52 -13.14 1.17
N TYR A 64 -0.25 -13.77 0.29
CA TYR A 64 0.30 -14.63 -0.75
C TYR A 64 1.31 -13.89 -1.63
N ASN A 65 0.96 -12.70 -2.13
CA ASN A 65 1.86 -11.89 -2.96
C ASN A 65 3.13 -11.47 -2.21
N PHE A 66 3.02 -11.13 -0.92
CA PHE A 66 4.16 -10.80 -0.07
C PHE A 66 5.14 -11.96 0.05
N PHE A 67 4.65 -13.16 0.37
CA PHE A 67 5.50 -14.35 0.47
C PHE A 67 6.00 -14.83 -0.89
N LYS A 68 5.17 -14.80 -1.94
CA LYS A 68 5.59 -15.11 -3.32
C LYS A 68 6.77 -14.24 -3.72
N LYS A 69 6.71 -12.93 -3.48
CA LYS A 69 7.80 -12.00 -3.78
C LYS A 69 9.07 -12.33 -2.99
N LYS A 70 8.96 -12.53 -1.67
CA LYS A 70 10.09 -12.91 -0.81
C LYS A 70 10.69 -14.27 -1.18
N LEU A 71 9.89 -15.22 -1.64
CA LEU A 71 10.34 -16.55 -2.05
C LEU A 71 10.79 -16.61 -3.53
N THR A 72 10.71 -15.52 -4.30
CA THR A 72 11.14 -15.52 -5.71
C THR A 72 12.29 -14.54 -5.96
N GLU A 73 12.26 -13.37 -5.33
CA GLU A 73 13.24 -12.29 -5.54
C GLU A 73 14.46 -12.39 -4.60
N ASP A 74 14.31 -12.91 -3.38
CA ASP A 74 15.39 -12.97 -2.37
C ASP A 74 16.27 -14.24 -2.48
N LYS A 75 16.67 -14.65 -3.69
CA LYS A 75 17.62 -15.77 -3.88
C LYS A 75 18.97 -15.57 -3.17
N LYS A 76 19.31 -14.32 -2.79
CA LYS A 76 20.53 -13.96 -2.05
C LYS A 76 20.38 -14.05 -0.52
N ASN A 77 19.16 -14.05 0.01
CA ASN A 77 18.88 -14.24 1.44
C ASN A 77 18.33 -15.66 1.66
N ASN A 78 19.24 -16.65 1.70
CA ASN A 78 18.96 -18.07 1.94
C ASN A 78 18.14 -18.39 3.21
N ILE A 79 17.98 -17.41 4.10
CA ILE A 79 17.44 -17.57 5.44
C ILE A 79 15.94 -17.91 5.43
N LEU A 80 15.09 -17.11 4.77
CA LEU A 80 13.64 -17.41 4.72
C LEU A 80 13.37 -18.68 3.91
N HIS A 81 14.08 -18.87 2.81
CA HIS A 81 13.95 -20.05 1.97
C HIS A 81 14.27 -21.34 2.71
N ALA A 82 15.35 -21.36 3.49
CA ALA A 82 15.71 -22.52 4.30
C ALA A 82 14.65 -22.80 5.38
N THR A 83 14.18 -21.78 6.08
CA THR A 83 13.16 -21.96 7.13
C THR A 83 11.80 -22.39 6.58
N PHE A 84 11.32 -21.82 5.47
CA PHE A 84 10.10 -22.27 4.79
C PHE A 84 10.23 -23.71 4.29
N ARG A 85 11.38 -24.09 3.73
CA ARG A 85 11.62 -25.46 3.24
C ARG A 85 11.72 -26.49 4.36
N ASN A 86 12.25 -26.09 5.51
CA ASN A 86 12.44 -26.98 6.66
C ASN A 86 11.19 -27.10 7.54
N ASN A 87 10.15 -26.31 7.28
CA ASN A 87 8.90 -26.33 8.03
C ASN A 87 7.75 -26.80 7.11
N THR A 88 7.33 -28.04 7.29
CA THR A 88 6.32 -28.69 6.45
C THR A 88 4.97 -27.97 6.50
N GLU A 89 4.51 -27.58 7.68
CA GLU A 89 3.21 -26.92 7.89
C GLU A 89 3.15 -25.58 7.13
N LEU A 90 4.21 -24.77 7.21
CA LEU A 90 4.26 -23.48 6.51
C LEU A 90 4.29 -23.64 4.99
N ASN A 91 4.98 -24.68 4.51
CA ASN A 91 5.02 -24.99 3.10
C ASN A 91 3.65 -25.47 2.60
N GLU A 92 2.94 -26.28 3.38
CA GLU A 92 1.56 -26.69 3.09
C GLU A 92 0.62 -25.49 3.00
N ILE A 93 0.64 -24.59 4.00
CA ILE A 93 -0.15 -23.35 3.98
C ILE A 93 0.20 -22.49 2.75
N TYR A 94 1.48 -22.35 2.42
CA TYR A 94 1.89 -21.58 1.24
C TYR A 94 1.39 -22.22 -0.07
N ILE A 95 1.43 -23.56 -0.18
CA ILE A 95 0.89 -24.29 -1.33
C ILE A 95 -0.64 -24.11 -1.42
N GLU A 96 -1.36 -24.14 -0.31
CA GLU A 96 -2.80 -23.84 -0.28
C GLU A 96 -3.08 -22.43 -0.80
N LEU A 97 -2.37 -21.42 -0.28
CA LEU A 97 -2.45 -20.05 -0.79
C LEU A 97 -2.10 -19.97 -2.28
N GLN A 98 -1.09 -20.72 -2.73
CA GLN A 98 -0.72 -20.78 -4.13
C GLN A 98 -1.84 -21.37 -4.98
N ASN A 99 -2.50 -22.44 -4.53
CA ASN A 99 -3.63 -23.02 -5.25
C ASN A 99 -4.84 -22.07 -5.30
N LEU A 100 -4.99 -21.21 -4.28
CA LEU A 100 -6.05 -20.20 -4.24
C LEU A 100 -5.78 -19.02 -5.20
N PHE A 101 -4.52 -18.60 -5.37
CA PHE A 101 -4.18 -17.32 -6.04
C PHE A 101 -3.26 -17.42 -7.28
N ASP A 102 -2.53 -18.52 -7.48
CA ASP A 102 -1.63 -18.72 -8.63
C ASP A 102 -2.40 -19.31 -9.82
N LEU A 103 -3.15 -18.43 -10.46
CA LEU A 103 -4.17 -18.73 -11.47
C LEU A 103 -3.62 -19.08 -12.86
N SER A 104 -2.52 -19.83 -12.95
CA SER A 104 -1.99 -20.27 -14.24
C SER A 104 -2.87 -21.33 -14.95
N GLN A 105 -3.91 -21.88 -14.30
CA GLN A 105 -4.72 -22.98 -14.85
C GLN A 105 -6.26 -22.89 -14.64
N VAL A 106 -6.84 -21.73 -14.32
CA VAL A 106 -8.29 -21.64 -13.97
C VAL A 106 -9.07 -20.74 -14.95
N THR A 107 -10.27 -21.18 -15.36
CA THR A 107 -11.19 -20.44 -16.24
C THR A 107 -11.76 -19.17 -15.58
N THR A 108 -12.05 -18.14 -16.39
CA THR A 108 -12.50 -16.79 -15.95
C THR A 108 -13.75 -16.81 -15.07
N GLU A 109 -14.67 -17.76 -15.25
CA GLU A 109 -15.91 -17.86 -14.49
C GLU A 109 -15.72 -18.46 -13.08
N GLN A 110 -14.83 -19.44 -12.95
CA GLN A 110 -14.46 -20.02 -11.65
C GLN A 110 -13.69 -18.99 -10.79
N ARG A 111 -12.94 -18.09 -11.46
CA ARG A 111 -12.18 -16.99 -10.84
C ARG A 111 -13.06 -16.05 -10.01
N CYS A 112 -14.24 -15.67 -10.51
CA CYS A 112 -15.09 -14.67 -9.87
C CYS A 112 -15.82 -15.18 -8.62
N LYS A 113 -16.17 -16.48 -8.56
CA LYS A 113 -16.85 -17.05 -7.38
C LYS A 113 -15.89 -17.24 -6.20
N THR A 114 -14.69 -17.74 -6.48
CA THR A 114 -13.66 -17.96 -5.45
C THR A 114 -13.08 -16.64 -4.95
N SER A 115 -12.88 -15.65 -5.84
CA SER A 115 -12.35 -14.35 -5.43
C SER A 115 -13.31 -13.58 -4.52
N LEU A 116 -14.63 -13.61 -4.77
CA LEU A 116 -15.61 -12.92 -3.92
C LEU A 116 -15.79 -13.56 -2.54
N GLN A 117 -15.57 -14.87 -2.40
CA GLN A 117 -15.64 -15.56 -1.10
C GLN A 117 -14.39 -15.34 -0.24
N ILE A 118 -13.24 -15.11 -0.86
CA ILE A 118 -11.94 -14.94 -0.19
C ILE A 118 -11.52 -13.46 -0.11
N ALA A 119 -12.27 -12.57 -0.77
CA ALA A 119 -11.99 -11.14 -0.80
C ALA A 119 -12.07 -10.52 0.59
N HIS A 120 -11.15 -9.59 0.83
CA HIS A 120 -11.15 -8.80 2.06
C HIS A 120 -12.46 -7.98 2.17
N PRO A 121 -13.09 -7.87 3.36
CA PRO A 121 -14.37 -7.15 3.53
C PRO A 121 -14.36 -5.70 3.02
N LYS A 122 -13.21 -5.01 3.09
CA LYS A 122 -13.04 -3.66 2.51
C LYS A 122 -13.32 -3.61 1.01
N LEU A 123 -13.03 -4.67 0.25
CA LEU A 123 -13.32 -4.74 -1.19
C LEU A 123 -14.82 -4.78 -1.46
N SER A 124 -15.55 -5.59 -0.70
CA SER A 124 -17.01 -5.66 -0.77
C SER A 124 -17.62 -4.31 -0.45
N LYS A 125 -17.16 -3.65 0.63
CA LYS A 125 -17.67 -2.32 1.01
C LYS A 125 -17.30 -1.24 0.00
N LEU A 126 -16.09 -1.31 -0.57
CA LEU A 126 -15.67 -0.42 -1.65
C LEU A 126 -16.59 -0.54 -2.86
N ARG A 127 -16.85 -1.77 -3.33
CA ARG A 127 -17.74 -2.00 -4.48
C ARG A 127 -19.13 -1.47 -4.20
N GLU A 128 -19.67 -1.74 -3.02
CA GLU A 128 -20.97 -1.21 -2.58
C GLU A 128 -21.01 0.32 -2.69
N CYS A 129 -20.03 1.03 -2.10
CA CYS A 129 -19.96 2.49 -2.14
C CYS A 129 -19.86 3.06 -3.57
N VAL A 130 -19.08 2.42 -4.45
CA VAL A 130 -18.93 2.87 -5.84
C VAL A 130 -20.23 2.66 -6.61
N VAL A 131 -20.82 1.46 -6.51
CA VAL A 131 -22.08 1.12 -7.18
C VAL A 131 -23.21 2.02 -6.70
N GLU A 132 -23.35 2.20 -5.39
CA GLU A 132 -24.35 3.10 -4.79
C GLU A 132 -24.21 4.52 -5.33
N HIS A 133 -22.98 5.04 -5.42
CA HIS A 133 -22.69 6.38 -5.94
C HIS A 133 -23.17 6.56 -7.38
N PHE A 134 -22.81 5.63 -8.28
CA PHE A 134 -23.24 5.72 -9.68
C PHE A 134 -24.74 5.53 -9.86
N GLN A 135 -25.36 4.59 -9.12
CA GLN A 135 -26.81 4.38 -9.18
C GLN A 135 -27.57 5.60 -8.66
N THR A 136 -27.10 6.22 -7.58
CA THR A 136 -27.69 7.43 -7.01
C THR A 136 -27.53 8.60 -7.99
N PHE A 137 -26.36 8.73 -8.60
CA PHE A 137 -26.13 9.75 -9.62
C PHE A 137 -27.05 9.59 -10.84
N GLU A 138 -27.21 8.37 -11.35
CA GLU A 138 -28.11 8.10 -12.48
C GLU A 138 -29.58 8.45 -12.19
N ARG A 139 -30.02 8.34 -10.92
CA ARG A 139 -31.37 8.72 -10.48
C ARG A 139 -31.53 10.23 -10.27
N THR A 140 -30.46 10.92 -9.88
CA THR A 140 -30.49 12.34 -9.46
C THR A 140 -29.97 13.30 -10.52
N LYS A 141 -29.35 12.79 -11.60
CA LYS A 141 -28.82 13.63 -12.68
C LYS A 141 -29.94 14.43 -13.35
N THR A 142 -29.64 15.70 -13.63
CA THR A 142 -30.61 16.62 -14.23
C THR A 142 -30.59 16.55 -15.75
N LYS A 143 -29.41 16.33 -16.34
CA LYS A 143 -29.23 16.23 -17.78
C LYS A 143 -28.66 14.85 -18.13
N PRO A 144 -29.08 14.24 -19.26
CA PRO A 144 -28.51 12.98 -19.73
C PRO A 144 -26.99 13.04 -19.96
N THR A 145 -26.45 14.23 -20.22
CA THR A 145 -25.02 14.49 -20.45
C THR A 145 -24.22 14.67 -19.17
N ASP A 146 -24.88 14.80 -18.01
CA ASP A 146 -24.17 14.94 -16.74
C ASP A 146 -23.42 13.64 -16.45
N GLN A 147 -22.15 13.76 -16.10
CA GLN A 147 -21.29 12.63 -15.74
C GLN A 147 -20.84 12.76 -14.31
N THR A 148 -20.53 11.64 -13.65
CA THR A 148 -19.87 11.61 -12.34
C THR A 148 -18.57 10.83 -12.42
N ARG A 149 -17.61 11.19 -11.56
CA ARG A 149 -16.28 10.58 -11.54
C ARG A 149 -15.87 10.24 -10.11
N VAL A 150 -15.16 9.13 -9.98
CA VAL A 150 -14.64 8.61 -8.72
C VAL A 150 -13.13 8.45 -8.80
N ILE A 151 -12.42 8.77 -7.71
CA ILE A 151 -11.03 8.36 -7.52
C ILE A 151 -10.93 7.47 -6.29
N ILE A 152 -10.22 6.37 -6.43
CA ILE A 152 -9.92 5.42 -5.36
C ILE A 152 -8.43 5.44 -5.12
N PHE A 153 -8.02 5.64 -3.88
CA PHE A 153 -6.61 5.64 -3.49
C PHE A 153 -6.27 4.41 -2.66
N SER A 154 -5.16 3.76 -2.98
CA SER A 154 -4.54 2.75 -2.13
C SER A 154 -3.04 3.03 -1.94
N GLU A 155 -2.45 2.51 -0.89
CA GLU A 155 -1.00 2.51 -0.70
C GLU A 155 -0.31 1.45 -1.59
N LYS A 156 -1.01 0.37 -1.96
CA LYS A 156 -0.40 -0.81 -2.61
C LYS A 156 -0.77 -0.96 -4.08
N ARG A 157 0.22 -1.34 -4.88
CA ARG A 157 0.03 -1.65 -6.31
C ARG A 157 -0.85 -2.88 -6.52
N ASP A 158 -0.72 -3.89 -5.67
CA ASP A 158 -1.49 -5.13 -5.79
C ASP A 158 -2.97 -4.88 -5.48
N SER A 159 -3.28 -4.11 -4.43
CA SER A 159 -4.66 -3.68 -4.15
C SER A 159 -5.25 -2.84 -5.27
N VAL A 160 -4.48 -1.95 -5.92
CA VAL A 160 -4.96 -1.22 -7.12
C VAL A 160 -5.42 -2.17 -8.22
N ARG A 161 -4.66 -3.25 -8.49
CA ARG A 161 -5.01 -4.24 -9.51
C ARG A 161 -6.25 -5.02 -9.11
N GLU A 162 -6.29 -5.52 -7.88
CA GLU A 162 -7.42 -6.28 -7.34
C GLU A 162 -8.72 -5.47 -7.37
N ILE A 163 -8.69 -4.21 -6.92
CA ILE A 163 -9.84 -3.30 -6.99
C ILE A 163 -10.27 -3.07 -8.46
N THR A 164 -9.31 -2.91 -9.37
CA THR A 164 -9.61 -2.69 -10.79
C THR A 164 -10.31 -3.93 -11.39
N GLU A 165 -9.81 -5.13 -11.10
CA GLU A 165 -10.41 -6.39 -11.56
C GLU A 165 -11.79 -6.64 -10.96
N LEU A 166 -12.01 -6.26 -9.70
CA LEU A 166 -13.31 -6.34 -9.04
C LEU A 166 -14.34 -5.43 -9.73
N LEU A 167 -14.00 -4.17 -9.93
CA LEU A 167 -14.91 -3.18 -10.52
C LEU A 167 -15.13 -3.36 -12.02
N GLU A 168 -14.24 -4.09 -12.70
CA GLU A 168 -14.39 -4.42 -14.12
C GLU A 168 -15.65 -5.26 -14.38
N GLN A 169 -16.10 -6.01 -13.38
CA GLN A 169 -17.31 -6.84 -13.41
C GLN A 169 -18.59 -6.00 -13.43
N ASP A 170 -18.53 -4.72 -13.07
CA ASP A 170 -19.67 -3.80 -12.99
C ASP A 170 -19.83 -2.93 -14.25
N ARG A 171 -19.20 -3.32 -15.36
CA ARG A 171 -19.45 -2.70 -16.68
C ARG A 171 -20.87 -2.97 -17.17
N PRO A 172 -21.50 -2.03 -17.91
CA PRO A 172 -20.94 -0.78 -18.40
C PRO A 172 -21.05 0.41 -17.44
N LEU A 173 -21.68 0.24 -16.27
CA LEU A 173 -21.93 1.32 -15.31
C LEU A 173 -20.61 1.89 -14.78
N ILE A 174 -19.67 1.01 -14.43
CA ILE A 174 -18.35 1.36 -13.91
C ILE A 174 -17.29 1.02 -14.96
N LYS A 175 -16.43 1.99 -15.26
CA LYS A 175 -15.32 1.90 -16.22
C LYS A 175 -14.02 2.23 -15.48
N PRO A 176 -13.44 1.24 -14.78
CA PRO A 176 -12.28 1.45 -13.94
C PRO A 176 -11.00 1.54 -14.76
N MET A 177 -10.03 2.31 -14.27
CA MET A 177 -8.69 2.38 -14.83
C MET A 177 -7.65 2.45 -13.71
N ALA A 178 -6.71 1.50 -13.72
CA ALA A 178 -5.57 1.50 -12.82
C ALA A 178 -4.58 2.62 -13.16
N PHE A 179 -4.09 3.30 -12.13
CA PHE A 179 -3.15 4.40 -12.21
C PHE A 179 -1.97 4.18 -11.26
N ILE A 180 -0.99 3.42 -11.73
CA ILE A 180 0.17 3.02 -10.93
C ILE A 180 1.38 3.87 -11.36
N GLY A 181 2.13 4.40 -10.37
CA GLY A 181 3.34 5.19 -10.59
C GLY A 181 4.41 4.47 -11.44
N GLN A 182 5.43 5.19 -11.87
CA GLN A 182 6.51 4.63 -12.70
C GLN A 182 7.16 3.42 -12.00
N ALA A 183 7.54 2.41 -12.77
CA ALA A 183 8.39 1.34 -12.25
C ALA A 183 9.79 1.92 -12.09
N THR A 184 10.31 1.95 -10.87
CA THR A 184 11.76 2.03 -10.67
C THR A 184 12.37 0.79 -11.33
N SER A 185 13.45 0.94 -12.09
CA SER A 185 14.08 -0.03 -13.01
C SER A 185 14.44 -1.41 -12.43
N HIS A 186 14.17 -1.66 -11.16
CA HIS A 186 14.42 -2.92 -10.44
C HIS A 186 13.18 -3.57 -9.81
N ALA A 187 11.97 -3.02 -10.01
CA ALA A 187 10.73 -3.61 -9.48
C ALA A 187 9.90 -4.22 -10.62
N THR A 188 9.61 -5.51 -10.48
CA THR A 188 8.84 -6.45 -11.33
C THR A 188 7.36 -6.07 -11.59
N GLY A 189 6.99 -4.79 -11.47
CA GLY A 189 5.65 -4.31 -11.76
C GLY A 189 5.65 -3.36 -12.96
N GLN A 190 4.85 -3.65 -13.98
CA GLN A 190 4.53 -2.74 -15.08
C GLN A 190 3.97 -1.41 -14.53
N GLY A 191 4.86 -0.47 -14.24
CA GLY A 191 4.50 0.91 -13.95
C GLY A 191 4.20 1.63 -15.25
N ILE A 192 3.34 2.64 -15.18
CA ILE A 192 2.92 3.40 -16.36
C ILE A 192 3.99 4.45 -16.65
N ASN A 193 4.50 4.51 -17.89
CA ASN A 193 5.43 5.59 -18.27
C ASN A 193 4.71 6.95 -18.25
N GLN A 194 5.45 8.07 -18.18
CA GLN A 194 4.85 9.40 -18.04
C GLN A 194 3.89 9.78 -19.18
N LYS A 195 4.16 9.32 -20.41
CA LYS A 195 3.29 9.56 -21.58
C LYS A 195 1.95 8.84 -21.44
N LEU A 196 1.99 7.58 -21.00
CA LEU A 196 0.80 6.78 -20.77
C LEU A 196 0.03 7.28 -19.53
N GLN A 197 0.71 7.78 -18.50
CA GLN A 197 0.06 8.43 -17.36
C GLN A 197 -0.76 9.65 -17.80
N LYS A 198 -0.16 10.54 -18.60
CA LYS A 198 -0.88 11.69 -19.18
C LYS A 198 -2.07 11.24 -20.02
N LYS A 199 -1.91 10.19 -20.84
CA LYS A 199 -3.01 9.64 -21.64
C LYS A 199 -4.16 9.15 -20.77
N VAL A 200 -3.89 8.36 -19.73
CA VAL A 200 -4.91 7.86 -18.79
C VAL A 200 -5.69 9.01 -18.15
N VAL A 201 -5.00 10.06 -17.71
CA VAL A 201 -5.65 11.26 -17.14
C VAL A 201 -6.51 11.97 -18.18
N THR A 202 -6.04 12.12 -19.42
CA THR A 202 -6.82 12.69 -20.52
C THR A 202 -8.08 11.86 -20.81
N ASP A 203 -7.95 10.54 -20.91
CA ASP A 203 -9.06 9.63 -21.21
C ASP A 203 -10.09 9.62 -20.06
N PHE A 204 -9.63 9.71 -18.81
CA PHE A 204 -10.49 9.86 -17.63
C PHE A 204 -11.26 11.20 -17.65
N ARG A 205 -10.59 12.30 -18.04
CA ARG A 205 -11.23 13.61 -18.17
C ARG A 205 -12.25 13.66 -19.30
N ALA A 206 -11.97 12.98 -20.41
CA ALA A 206 -12.87 12.84 -21.55
C ALA A 206 -14.05 11.90 -21.29
N GLY A 207 -14.09 11.22 -20.12
CA GLY A 207 -15.17 10.30 -19.75
C GLY A 207 -15.03 8.91 -20.38
N GLY A 208 -13.88 8.58 -20.97
CA GLY A 208 -13.55 7.22 -21.39
C GLY A 208 -13.60 6.25 -20.20
N TYR A 209 -13.04 6.70 -19.08
CA TYR A 209 -13.13 6.05 -17.77
C TYR A 209 -13.88 6.96 -16.79
N ASN A 210 -14.59 6.36 -15.82
CA ASN A 210 -15.31 7.11 -14.78
C ASN A 210 -14.84 6.77 -13.35
N VAL A 211 -13.98 5.76 -13.20
CA VAL A 211 -13.30 5.44 -11.94
C VAL A 211 -11.79 5.34 -12.17
N LEU A 212 -11.00 6.12 -11.44
CA LEU A 212 -9.55 6.05 -11.46
C LEU A 212 -9.05 5.42 -10.15
N ILE A 213 -8.28 4.34 -10.22
CA ILE A 213 -7.73 3.66 -9.05
C ILE A 213 -6.23 3.90 -8.98
N ALA A 214 -5.77 4.72 -8.04
CA ALA A 214 -4.40 5.20 -7.99
C ALA A 214 -3.64 4.78 -6.73
N THR A 215 -2.33 4.56 -6.87
CA THR A 215 -1.45 4.53 -5.70
C THR A 215 -1.24 5.93 -5.13
N SER A 216 -1.10 6.08 -3.81
CA SER A 216 -0.85 7.38 -3.14
C SER A 216 0.44 8.09 -3.60
N ILE A 217 1.39 7.39 -4.23
CA ILE A 217 2.58 7.99 -4.85
C ILE A 217 2.28 8.43 -6.29
N GLY A 218 1.37 7.74 -6.97
CA GLY A 218 1.02 8.04 -8.36
C GLY A 218 0.28 9.37 -8.51
N GLU A 219 -0.43 9.85 -7.50
CA GLU A 219 -1.20 11.10 -7.59
C GLU A 219 -0.33 12.37 -7.59
N GLU A 220 0.89 12.31 -7.06
CA GLU A 220 1.73 13.48 -6.86
C GLU A 220 2.17 14.08 -8.21
N GLY A 221 1.95 15.39 -8.38
CA GLY A 221 2.36 16.13 -9.58
C GLY A 221 1.45 15.98 -10.79
N LEU A 222 0.30 15.30 -10.68
CA LEU A 222 -0.67 15.17 -11.77
C LEU A 222 -1.97 15.91 -11.46
N ASP A 223 -2.36 16.77 -12.39
CA ASP A 223 -3.68 17.39 -12.35
C ASP A 223 -4.70 16.41 -12.92
N ILE A 224 -5.40 15.67 -12.06
CA ILE A 224 -6.42 14.70 -12.47
C ILE A 224 -7.77 15.40 -12.75
N GLY A 225 -7.97 16.62 -12.23
CA GLY A 225 -9.22 17.37 -12.31
C GLY A 225 -10.13 17.20 -11.09
N SER A 226 -11.38 17.64 -11.18
CA SER A 226 -12.38 17.54 -10.11
C SER A 226 -13.21 16.25 -10.22
N VAL A 227 -13.43 15.61 -9.07
CA VAL A 227 -14.24 14.38 -8.93
C VAL A 227 -15.27 14.52 -7.82
N ASP A 228 -16.25 13.62 -7.77
CA ASP A 228 -17.41 13.75 -6.88
C ASP A 228 -17.32 12.83 -5.68
N LEU A 229 -16.64 11.70 -5.86
CA LEU A 229 -16.36 10.74 -4.79
C LEU A 229 -14.88 10.43 -4.76
N ILE A 230 -14.30 10.50 -3.57
CA ILE A 230 -12.97 10.01 -3.26
C ILE A 230 -13.11 8.87 -2.27
N ILE A 231 -12.53 7.72 -2.57
CA ILE A 231 -12.44 6.59 -1.63
C ILE A 231 -10.97 6.36 -1.28
N CYS A 232 -10.62 6.46 0.00
CA CYS A 232 -9.33 6.00 0.49
C CYS A 232 -9.50 4.56 0.95
N PHE A 233 -8.93 3.61 0.20
CA PHE A 233 -8.96 2.20 0.56
C PHE A 233 -8.13 1.93 1.81
N ASP A 234 -7.08 2.71 2.07
CA ASP A 234 -6.21 2.57 3.23
C ASP A 234 -6.27 3.83 4.10
N ALA A 235 -6.18 3.64 5.42
CA ALA A 235 -6.07 4.76 6.34
C ALA A 235 -4.88 5.66 5.99
N LEU A 236 -5.15 6.96 5.91
CA LEU A 236 -4.15 7.94 5.53
C LEU A 236 -3.14 8.15 6.67
N LYS A 237 -1.86 7.89 6.39
CA LYS A 237 -0.76 8.21 7.31
C LYS A 237 -0.44 9.70 7.37
N SER A 238 -0.84 10.47 6.35
CA SER A 238 -0.55 11.90 6.23
C SER A 238 -1.84 12.70 6.09
N PRO A 239 -2.17 13.54 7.09
CA PRO A 239 -3.33 14.42 6.98
C PRO A 239 -3.22 15.47 5.87
N ILE A 240 -2.00 15.86 5.49
CA ILE A 240 -1.75 16.76 4.36
C ILE A 240 -2.30 16.14 3.07
N ARG A 241 -2.10 14.84 2.87
CA ARG A 241 -2.65 14.12 1.71
C ARG A 241 -4.18 14.11 1.73
N LEU A 242 -4.80 13.97 2.90
CA LEU A 242 -6.26 14.07 3.03
C LEU A 242 -6.74 15.43 2.52
N VAL A 243 -6.18 16.53 3.04
CA VAL A 243 -6.53 17.90 2.64
C VAL A 243 -6.33 18.13 1.13
N GLN A 244 -5.21 17.66 0.57
CA GLN A 244 -4.95 17.76 -0.88
C GLN A 244 -6.00 17.00 -1.71
N ARG A 245 -6.40 15.81 -1.27
CA ARG A 245 -7.47 15.02 -1.89
C ARG A 245 -8.82 15.73 -1.76
N MET A 246 -9.15 16.30 -0.59
CA MET A 246 -10.37 17.09 -0.41
C MET A 246 -10.45 18.24 -1.42
N GLY A 247 -9.32 18.89 -1.69
CA GLY A 247 -9.23 19.94 -2.71
C GLY A 247 -9.52 19.49 -4.16
N ARG A 248 -9.66 18.17 -4.41
CA ARG A 248 -10.03 17.57 -5.71
C ARG A 248 -11.51 17.22 -5.82
N THR A 249 -12.28 17.42 -4.76
CA THR A 249 -13.73 17.26 -4.78
C THR A 249 -14.43 18.55 -4.34
N GLY A 250 -15.76 18.60 -4.42
CA GLY A 250 -16.53 19.73 -3.91
C GLY A 250 -16.51 21.02 -4.73
N ARG A 251 -15.90 21.05 -5.93
CA ARG A 251 -15.73 22.29 -6.72
C ARG A 251 -16.94 22.70 -7.55
N ALA A 252 -17.66 21.73 -8.12
CA ALA A 252 -18.81 21.99 -9.00
C ALA A 252 -20.14 21.54 -8.36
N ARG A 253 -20.09 20.57 -7.45
CA ARG A 253 -21.21 20.01 -6.69
C ARG A 253 -20.67 19.39 -5.40
N GLN A 254 -21.57 19.00 -4.49
CA GLN A 254 -21.20 18.41 -3.21
C GLN A 254 -20.29 17.19 -3.42
N GLY A 255 -19.08 17.27 -2.87
CA GLY A 255 -18.10 16.20 -2.90
C GLY A 255 -18.26 15.28 -1.69
N ARG A 256 -18.02 13.98 -1.88
CA ARG A 256 -18.01 12.98 -0.81
C ARG A 256 -16.64 12.32 -0.70
N ILE A 257 -16.17 12.10 0.52
CA ILE A 257 -14.95 11.36 0.80
C ILE A 257 -15.30 10.22 1.73
N VAL A 258 -14.84 9.02 1.38
CA VAL A 258 -15.03 7.79 2.15
C VAL A 258 -13.66 7.26 2.52
N LEU A 259 -13.43 7.01 3.81
CA LEU A 259 -12.24 6.32 4.29
C LEU A 259 -12.66 4.91 4.71
N LEU A 260 -12.02 3.91 4.12
CA LEU A 260 -12.19 2.52 4.49
C LEU A 260 -11.05 2.11 5.40
N MET A 261 -11.38 1.50 6.53
CA MET A 261 -10.42 0.98 7.48
C MET A 261 -11.01 -0.24 8.18
N THR A 262 -10.15 -1.17 8.59
CA THR A 262 -10.56 -2.24 9.50
C THR A 262 -10.61 -1.74 10.94
N GLU A 263 -11.55 -2.31 11.69
CA GLU A 263 -11.62 -2.14 13.14
C GLU A 263 -10.31 -2.60 13.78
N GLY A 264 -9.90 -1.93 14.86
CA GLY A 264 -8.73 -2.33 15.62
C GLY A 264 -7.50 -1.49 15.30
N LYS A 265 -6.46 -2.08 14.71
CA LYS A 265 -5.16 -1.41 14.58
C LYS A 265 -5.19 -0.27 13.56
N GLU A 266 -5.83 -0.47 12.40
CA GLU A 266 -5.91 0.54 11.33
C GLU A 266 -6.70 1.77 11.81
N GLU A 267 -7.88 1.56 12.40
CA GLU A 267 -8.70 2.62 13.01
C GLU A 267 -7.96 3.37 14.12
N ARG A 268 -7.34 2.67 15.08
CA ARG A 268 -6.58 3.33 16.17
C ARG A 268 -5.47 4.23 15.64
N THR A 269 -4.71 3.73 14.66
CA THR A 269 -3.64 4.50 14.02
C THR A 269 -4.18 5.77 13.36
N TYR A 270 -5.32 5.68 12.68
CA TYR A 270 -5.97 6.85 12.07
C TYR A 270 -6.42 7.87 13.11
N VAL A 271 -7.11 7.41 14.16
CA VAL A 271 -7.63 8.24 15.24
C VAL A 271 -6.50 8.96 15.99
N GLU A 272 -5.40 8.28 16.26
CA GLU A 272 -4.19 8.88 16.86
C GLU A 272 -3.60 9.96 15.94
N GLY A 273 -3.50 9.69 14.63
CA GLY A 273 -3.02 10.65 13.64
C GLY A 273 -3.89 11.91 13.56
N GLU A 274 -5.21 11.76 13.56
CA GLU A 274 -6.18 12.86 13.60
C GLU A 274 -6.04 13.71 14.88
N MET A 275 -5.90 13.06 16.04
CA MET A 275 -5.70 13.77 17.30
C MET A 275 -4.39 14.58 17.31
N GLN A 276 -3.30 13.99 16.81
CA GLN A 276 -2.02 14.67 16.70
C GLN A 276 -2.12 15.90 15.78
N GLN A 277 -2.82 15.77 14.64
CA GLN A 277 -3.02 16.89 13.73
C GLN A 277 -3.81 18.03 14.36
N LYS A 278 -4.94 17.73 15.02
CA LYS A 278 -5.75 18.74 15.71
C LYS A 278 -4.95 19.46 16.79
N ARG A 279 -4.09 18.74 17.51
CA ARG A 279 -3.19 19.31 18.51
C ARG A 279 -2.17 20.27 17.88
N ILE A 280 -1.54 19.89 16.77
CA ILE A 280 -0.60 20.77 16.04
C ILE A 280 -1.32 22.03 15.55
N PHE A 281 -2.50 21.89 14.94
CA PHE A 281 -3.27 23.03 14.45
C PHE A 281 -3.65 24.00 15.57
N LYS A 282 -4.09 23.46 16.72
CA LYS A 282 -4.38 24.26 17.91
C LYS A 282 -3.16 25.05 18.38
N LEU A 283 -1.99 24.41 18.45
CA LEU A 283 -0.74 25.08 18.85
C LEU A 283 -0.34 26.22 17.89
N ILE A 284 -0.55 26.04 16.58
CA ILE A 284 -0.28 27.08 15.58
C ILE A 284 -1.21 28.28 15.79
N VAL A 285 -2.50 28.05 15.99
CA VAL A 285 -3.49 29.11 16.22
C VAL A 285 -3.24 29.84 17.54
N ASP A 286 -2.97 29.10 18.61
CA ASP A 286 -2.70 29.67 19.94
C ASP A 286 -1.37 30.45 19.94
N GLY A 287 -0.34 29.96 19.24
CA GLY A 287 0.93 30.68 19.06
C GLY A 287 0.80 31.96 18.23
N ALA A 288 -0.06 31.95 17.19
CA ALA A 288 -0.35 33.15 16.41
C ALA A 288 -1.05 34.24 17.25
N ARG A 289 -1.94 33.84 18.17
CA ARG A 289 -2.61 34.76 19.12
C ARG A 289 -1.69 35.34 20.20
N MET A 290 -0.54 34.73 20.43
CA MET A 290 0.45 35.23 21.41
C MET A 290 1.40 36.28 20.81
N LEU A 291 1.34 36.50 19.50
CA LEU A 291 2.17 37.46 18.76
C LEU A 291 1.42 38.75 18.38
N GLU A 292 0.13 38.84 18.71
CA GLU A 292 -0.72 40.05 18.63
C GLU A 292 -0.82 40.73 20.00
#